data_AF-A0A3B3V6A2-F1
#
_entry.id   AF-A0A3B3V6A2-F1
#
_cell.length_a   1.000
_cell.length_b   1.000
_cell.length_c   1.000
_cell.angle_alpha   90.00
_cell.angle_beta   90.00
_cell.angle_gamma   90.00
#
_symmetry.space_group_name_H-M   'P 1'
#
loop_
_entity.id
_entity.type
_entity.pdbx_description
1 polymer ?
#
loop_
_entity_poly.entity_id
_entity_poly.type
_entity_poly.pdbx_seq_one_letter_code
_entity_poly.pdbx_strand_id
1 'polypeptide(L)'
;MSSSNVKDSSFLGGRIPPEIESMSKNLKDVDQELFRKLLKVVVSALEGKDCREVMKSIAESSVIPQERLSHIIAGMHRVLSEAIRIPASLLKQEAFKEDLRELRIPEDFITDFSSVVFGNRRAALEAASSQNDPHLPMLEEFKWRVDVSISTSSLARALQPSVLMQLKLSDGSFQRFEVPVSKFQELRYNVALILKEMNDLEKRSILKIQD
;
A
#
# COMPACT_ATOMS: atom_id res chain seq x y z
N MET A 1 -3.45 3.59 36.51
CA MET A 1 -2.42 2.73 35.86
C MET A 1 -3.02 2.14 34.61
N SER A 2 -2.70 2.71 33.46
CA SER A 2 -2.97 2.09 32.16
C SER A 2 -1.95 2.68 31.20
N SER A 3 -0.74 2.12 31.26
CA SER A 3 0.35 2.40 30.34
C SER A 3 -0.11 1.95 28.96
N SER A 4 -0.67 2.86 28.18
CA SER A 4 -0.85 2.68 26.75
C SER A 4 0.55 2.71 26.14
N ASN A 5 1.22 1.55 26.12
CA ASN A 5 2.36 1.35 25.24
C ASN A 5 1.90 1.73 23.85
N VAL A 6 2.47 2.82 23.33
CA VAL A 6 2.41 3.17 21.92
C VAL A 6 3.03 1.98 21.21
N LYS A 7 2.18 1.07 20.73
CA LYS A 7 2.62 -0.09 19.95
C LYS A 7 3.41 0.45 18.77
N ASP A 8 4.62 -0.05 18.62
CA ASP A 8 5.37 0.07 17.39
C ASP A 8 4.43 -0.29 16.24
N SER A 9 4.49 0.51 15.18
CA SER A 9 3.63 0.39 14.01
C SER A 9 3.77 -0.97 13.36
N SER A 10 2.81 -1.84 13.65
CA SER A 10 2.66 -3.09 12.91
C SER A 10 2.39 -2.78 11.43
N PHE A 11 2.79 -3.69 10.55
CA PHE A 11 2.45 -3.62 9.13
C PHE A 11 0.93 -3.60 8.87
N LEU A 12 0.13 -3.97 9.87
CA LEU A 12 -1.33 -3.93 9.87
C LEU A 12 -1.92 -2.56 10.25
N GLY A 13 -1.08 -1.58 10.56
CA GLY A 13 -1.49 -0.24 10.99
C GLY A 13 -2.02 -0.23 12.43
N GLY A 14 -2.95 0.70 12.71
CA GLY A 14 -3.42 0.96 14.09
C GLY A 14 -4.41 -0.07 14.66
N ARG A 15 -4.98 -0.96 13.83
CA ARG A 15 -5.91 -2.03 14.26
C ARG A 15 -5.69 -3.28 13.44
N ILE A 16 -5.71 -4.43 14.11
CA ILE A 16 -5.64 -5.74 13.45
C ILE A 16 -6.97 -6.00 12.72
N PRO A 17 -6.96 -6.30 11.41
CA PRO A 17 -8.15 -6.69 10.67
C PRO A 17 -8.84 -7.95 11.27
N PRO A 18 -10.18 -7.99 11.34
CA PRO A 18 -10.92 -9.09 11.95
C PRO A 18 -10.69 -10.44 11.26
N GLU A 19 -10.37 -10.43 9.97
CA GLU A 19 -10.06 -11.63 9.18
C GLU A 19 -8.78 -12.31 9.69
N ILE A 20 -7.76 -11.52 10.05
CA ILE A 20 -6.49 -12.04 10.60
C ILE A 20 -6.71 -12.60 12.01
N GLU A 21 -7.51 -11.91 12.82
CA GLU A 21 -7.87 -12.38 14.16
C GLU A 21 -8.71 -13.68 14.11
N SER A 22 -9.61 -13.81 13.12
CA SER A 22 -10.38 -15.04 12.92
C SER A 22 -9.49 -16.19 12.46
N MET A 23 -8.54 -15.92 11.54
CA MET A 23 -7.58 -16.93 11.09
C MET A 23 -6.76 -17.48 12.25
N SER A 24 -6.16 -16.62 13.09
CA SER A 24 -5.29 -17.10 14.18
C SER A 24 -6.01 -18.03 15.17
N LYS A 25 -7.31 -17.82 15.39
CA LYS A 25 -8.17 -18.70 16.20
C LYS A 25 -8.42 -20.06 15.55
N ASN A 26 -8.35 -20.15 14.23
CA ASN A 26 -8.69 -21.33 13.44
C ASN A 26 -7.50 -22.20 13.01
N LEU A 27 -6.25 -21.82 13.33
CA LEU A 27 -5.03 -22.51 12.88
C LEU A 27 -4.64 -23.79 13.65
N LYS A 28 -5.24 -24.08 14.81
CA LYS A 28 -4.76 -25.11 15.76
C LYS A 28 -4.70 -26.55 15.22
N ASP A 29 -5.47 -26.88 14.19
CA ASP A 29 -5.60 -28.23 13.63
C ASP A 29 -5.17 -28.28 12.14
N VAL A 30 -4.54 -27.21 11.65
CA VAL A 30 -4.07 -27.13 10.27
C VAL A 30 -2.66 -27.72 10.24
N ASP A 31 -2.46 -28.76 9.43
CA ASP A 31 -1.11 -29.27 9.18
C ASP A 31 -0.33 -28.36 8.22
N GLN A 32 0.99 -28.51 8.21
CA GLN A 32 1.86 -27.67 7.39
C GLN A 32 1.63 -27.90 5.88
N GLU A 33 1.22 -29.10 5.47
CA GLU A 33 0.98 -29.42 4.06
C GLU A 33 -0.27 -28.71 3.52
N LEU A 34 -1.38 -28.77 4.26
CA LEU A 34 -2.62 -28.06 3.96
C LEU A 34 -2.39 -26.56 4.02
N PHE A 35 -1.67 -26.05 5.02
CA PHE A 35 -1.32 -24.64 5.11
C PHE A 35 -0.60 -24.16 3.84
N ARG A 36 0.43 -24.87 3.38
CA ARG A 36 1.17 -24.54 2.16
C ARG A 36 0.31 -24.64 0.90
N LYS A 37 -0.59 -25.63 0.82
CA LYS A 37 -1.56 -25.75 -0.30
C LYS A 37 -2.48 -24.53 -0.35
N LEU A 38 -3.03 -24.11 0.80
CA LEU A 38 -3.87 -22.92 0.91
C LEU A 38 -3.11 -21.64 0.58
N LEU A 39 -1.90 -21.49 1.11
CA LEU A 39 -1.04 -20.35 0.82
C LEU A 39 -0.75 -20.23 -0.69
N LYS A 40 -0.45 -21.35 -1.36
CA LYS A 40 -0.24 -21.38 -2.81
C LYS A 40 -1.48 -20.94 -3.60
N VAL A 41 -2.67 -21.34 -3.15
CA VAL A 41 -3.95 -20.91 -3.73
C VAL A 41 -4.13 -19.41 -3.55
N VAL A 42 -3.92 -18.89 -2.34
CA VAL A 42 -4.04 -17.45 -2.05
C VAL A 42 -3.05 -16.62 -2.88
N VAL A 43 -1.80 -17.05 -2.99
CA VAL A 43 -0.80 -16.39 -3.84
C VAL A 43 -1.24 -16.39 -5.31
N SER A 44 -1.77 -17.51 -5.80
CA SER A 44 -2.27 -17.59 -7.17
C SER A 44 -3.48 -16.68 -7.40
N ALA A 45 -4.36 -16.54 -6.40
CA ALA A 45 -5.49 -15.62 -6.45
C ALA A 45 -5.04 -14.15 -6.43
N LEU A 46 -4.04 -13.79 -5.62
CA LEU A 46 -3.42 -12.46 -5.61
C LEU A 46 -2.70 -12.13 -6.92
N GLU A 47 -2.16 -13.14 -7.60
CA GLU A 47 -1.62 -13.03 -8.97
C GLU A 47 -2.73 -12.89 -10.04
N GLY A 48 -4.02 -12.93 -9.66
CA GLY A 48 -5.17 -12.79 -10.55
C GLY A 48 -5.60 -14.07 -11.28
N LYS A 49 -5.13 -15.24 -10.85
CA LYS A 49 -5.48 -16.53 -11.48
C LYS A 49 -6.79 -17.09 -10.93
N ASP A 50 -7.55 -17.79 -11.78
CA ASP A 50 -8.75 -18.51 -11.35
C ASP A 50 -8.37 -19.73 -10.50
N CYS A 51 -8.75 -19.70 -9.22
CA CYS A 51 -8.43 -20.73 -8.26
C CYS A 51 -9.66 -21.55 -7.81
N ARG A 52 -10.82 -21.38 -8.45
CA ARG A 52 -12.09 -22.01 -8.01
C ARG A 52 -12.04 -23.53 -7.97
N GLU A 53 -11.50 -24.16 -9.00
CA GLU A 53 -11.42 -25.63 -9.07
C GLU A 53 -10.42 -26.22 -8.06
N VAL A 54 -9.27 -25.58 -7.89
CA VAL A 54 -8.26 -25.97 -6.90
C VAL A 54 -8.80 -25.78 -5.48
N MET A 55 -9.55 -24.72 -5.25
CA MET A 55 -10.20 -24.47 -3.97
C MET A 55 -11.28 -25.52 -3.66
N LYS A 56 -12.04 -25.92 -4.67
CA LYS A 56 -13.05 -26.97 -4.54
C LYS A 56 -12.43 -28.33 -4.20
N SER A 57 -11.35 -28.72 -4.88
CA SER A 57 -10.65 -29.98 -4.59
C SER A 57 -10.00 -29.99 -3.20
N ILE A 58 -9.49 -28.86 -2.73
CA ILE A 58 -8.98 -28.74 -1.34
C ILE A 58 -10.12 -28.86 -0.34
N ALA A 59 -11.26 -28.21 -0.57
CA ALA A 59 -12.42 -28.31 0.33
C ALA A 59 -12.96 -29.74 0.42
N GLU A 60 -13.00 -30.47 -0.70
CA GLU A 60 -13.45 -31.86 -0.77
C GLU A 60 -12.47 -32.86 -0.13
N SER A 61 -11.17 -32.55 -0.14
CA SER A 61 -10.12 -33.41 0.45
C SER A 61 -9.75 -33.05 1.89
N SER A 62 -10.13 -31.86 2.36
CA SER A 62 -9.77 -31.41 3.70
C SER A 62 -10.70 -32.00 4.76
N VAL A 63 -10.12 -32.33 5.92
CA VAL A 63 -10.86 -32.74 7.12
C VAL A 63 -11.50 -31.54 7.84
N ILE A 64 -11.14 -30.32 7.44
CA ILE A 64 -11.54 -29.07 8.09
C ILE A 64 -12.89 -28.58 7.51
N PRO A 65 -13.85 -28.15 8.36
CA PRO A 65 -15.11 -27.57 7.89
C PRO A 65 -14.90 -26.37 6.97
N GLN A 66 -15.76 -26.23 5.95
CA GLN A 66 -15.66 -25.17 4.93
C GLN A 66 -15.70 -23.75 5.53
N GLU A 67 -16.45 -23.53 6.61
CA GLU A 67 -16.49 -22.25 7.33
C GLU A 67 -15.15 -21.90 8.00
N ARG A 68 -14.46 -22.88 8.59
CA ARG A 68 -13.11 -22.65 9.15
C ARG A 68 -12.11 -22.37 8.03
N LEU A 69 -12.23 -23.08 6.92
CA LEU A 69 -11.38 -22.92 5.75
C LEU A 69 -11.50 -21.50 5.16
N SER A 70 -12.72 -20.95 5.10
CA SER A 70 -12.96 -19.59 4.60
C SER A 70 -12.31 -18.53 5.50
N HIS A 71 -12.38 -18.68 6.83
CA HIS A 71 -11.70 -17.79 7.76
C HIS A 71 -10.19 -17.83 7.61
N ILE A 72 -9.60 -19.01 7.43
CA ILE A 72 -8.15 -19.16 7.23
C ILE A 72 -7.72 -18.46 5.94
N ILE A 73 -8.43 -18.70 4.84
CA ILE A 73 -8.11 -18.11 3.54
C ILE A 73 -8.27 -16.58 3.57
N ALA A 74 -9.35 -16.08 4.16
CA ALA A 74 -9.57 -14.65 4.28
C ALA A 74 -8.44 -13.97 5.07
N GLY A 75 -8.00 -14.57 6.18
CA GLY A 75 -6.87 -14.06 6.95
C GLY A 75 -5.55 -14.14 6.20
N MET A 76 -5.26 -15.26 5.51
CA MET A 76 -4.05 -15.41 4.69
C MET A 76 -4.00 -14.35 3.58
N HIS A 77 -5.12 -14.18 2.87
CA HIS A 77 -5.26 -13.18 1.82
C HIS A 77 -5.04 -11.78 2.38
N ARG A 78 -5.62 -11.46 3.53
CA ARG A 78 -5.46 -10.16 4.18
C ARG A 78 -4.02 -9.92 4.64
N VAL A 79 -3.38 -10.88 5.32
CA VAL A 79 -1.97 -10.77 5.74
C VAL A 79 -1.07 -10.45 4.55
N LEU A 80 -1.20 -11.22 3.47
CA LEU A 80 -0.39 -11.02 2.27
C LEU A 80 -0.72 -9.67 1.61
N SER A 81 -2.00 -9.31 1.47
CA SER A 81 -2.41 -8.05 0.83
C SER A 81 -1.84 -6.83 1.54
N GLU A 82 -1.93 -6.77 2.88
CA GLU A 82 -1.39 -5.65 3.66
C GLU A 82 0.15 -5.64 3.62
N ALA A 83 0.80 -6.81 3.66
CA ALA A 83 2.25 -6.89 3.54
C ALA A 83 2.76 -6.51 2.13
N ILE A 84 1.98 -6.79 1.08
CA ILE A 84 2.30 -6.46 -0.32
C ILE A 84 2.09 -4.99 -0.65
N ARG A 85 1.14 -4.33 0.02
CA ARG A 85 0.91 -2.89 -0.13
C ARG A 85 2.09 -2.04 0.35
N ILE A 86 2.87 -2.52 1.32
CA ILE A 86 4.05 -1.81 1.82
C ILE A 86 5.26 -2.16 0.94
N PRO A 87 5.99 -1.18 0.39
CA PRO A 87 7.20 -1.43 -0.39
C PRO A 87 8.21 -2.32 0.35
N ALA A 88 8.83 -3.27 -0.36
CA ALA A 88 9.79 -4.20 0.23
C ALA A 88 11.01 -3.52 0.91
N SER A 89 11.34 -2.30 0.51
CA SER A 89 12.38 -1.49 1.16
C SER A 89 12.01 -0.99 2.56
N LEU A 90 10.72 -0.87 2.85
CA LEU A 90 10.20 -0.34 4.12
C LEU A 90 9.81 -1.45 5.09
N LEU A 91 9.35 -2.59 4.57
CA LEU A 91 8.95 -3.72 5.39
C LEU A 91 10.19 -4.53 5.81
N LYS A 92 10.58 -4.46 7.08
CA LYS A 92 11.68 -5.28 7.62
C LYS A 92 11.19 -6.71 7.91
N GLN A 93 11.96 -7.70 7.47
CA GLN A 93 11.60 -9.12 7.64
C GLN A 93 11.42 -9.52 9.12
N GLU A 94 12.31 -9.07 10.01
CA GLU A 94 12.20 -9.42 11.43
C GLU A 94 11.01 -8.73 12.11
N ALA A 95 10.71 -7.49 11.76
CA ALA A 95 9.50 -6.81 12.25
C ALA A 95 8.22 -7.51 11.79
N PHE A 96 8.18 -7.96 10.53
CA PHE A 96 7.06 -8.74 10.01
C PHE A 96 6.87 -10.07 10.77
N LYS A 97 7.96 -10.79 11.09
CA LYS A 97 7.87 -12.03 11.87
C LYS A 97 7.39 -11.78 13.28
N GLU A 98 7.91 -10.76 13.97
CA GLU A 98 7.46 -10.38 15.31
C GLU A 98 5.97 -10.05 15.35
N ASP A 99 5.48 -9.26 14.38
CA ASP A 99 4.05 -8.95 14.26
C ASP A 99 3.18 -10.23 14.12
N LEU A 100 3.63 -11.21 13.33
CA LEU A 100 2.91 -12.48 13.20
C LEU A 100 2.99 -13.35 14.47
N ARG A 101 4.11 -13.28 15.23
CA ARG A 101 4.24 -13.95 16.54
C ARG A 101 3.28 -13.34 17.56
N GLU A 102 3.12 -12.02 17.59
CA GLU A 102 2.15 -11.35 18.46
C GLU A 102 0.70 -11.79 18.16
N LEU A 103 0.42 -12.11 16.89
CA LEU A 103 -0.88 -12.64 16.44
C LEU A 103 -1.08 -14.13 16.80
N ARG A 104 -0.12 -14.75 17.48
CA ARG A 104 -0.11 -16.17 17.87
C ARG A 104 -0.16 -17.13 16.68
N ILE A 105 0.44 -16.74 15.56
CA ILE A 105 0.61 -17.62 14.41
C ILE A 105 1.81 -18.56 14.67
N PRO A 106 1.69 -19.87 14.43
CA PRO A 106 2.80 -20.82 14.57
C PRO A 106 4.04 -20.45 13.75
N GLU A 107 5.24 -20.66 14.29
CA GLU A 107 6.51 -20.27 13.67
C GLU A 107 6.71 -20.91 12.28
N ASP A 108 6.29 -22.16 12.10
CA ASP A 108 6.34 -22.85 10.81
C ASP A 108 5.60 -22.07 9.71
N PHE A 109 4.43 -21.53 10.04
CA PHE A 109 3.60 -20.76 9.12
C PHE A 109 4.16 -19.34 8.89
N ILE A 110 4.83 -18.77 9.88
CA ILE A 110 5.53 -17.49 9.77
C ILE A 110 6.67 -17.58 8.76
N THR A 111 7.41 -18.69 8.75
CA THR A 111 8.46 -18.91 7.74
C THR A 111 7.88 -19.02 6.33
N ASP A 112 6.77 -19.73 6.17
CA ASP A 112 6.08 -19.86 4.89
C ASP A 112 5.55 -18.50 4.39
N PHE A 113 4.91 -17.68 5.25
CA PHE A 113 4.51 -16.31 4.91
C PHE A 113 5.70 -15.43 4.52
N SER A 114 6.77 -15.48 5.32
CA SER A 114 7.99 -14.70 5.06
C SER A 114 8.61 -15.06 3.71
N SER A 115 8.59 -16.33 3.34
CA SER A 115 9.11 -16.78 2.04
C SER A 115 8.33 -16.22 0.85
N VAL A 116 7.02 -15.97 1.02
CA VAL A 116 6.17 -15.36 -0.02
C VAL A 116 6.40 -13.86 -0.09
N VAL A 117 6.40 -13.17 1.06
CA VAL A 117 6.50 -11.71 1.13
C VAL A 117 7.87 -11.19 0.71
N PHE A 118 8.95 -11.91 1.06
CA PHE A 118 10.34 -11.50 0.80
C PHE A 118 11.04 -12.34 -0.28
N GLY A 119 10.36 -13.31 -0.89
CA GLY A 119 10.94 -14.18 -1.91
C GLY A 119 10.69 -13.71 -3.34
N ASN A 120 11.04 -14.58 -4.29
CA ASN A 120 11.03 -14.29 -5.73
C ASN A 120 9.64 -13.96 -6.31
N ARG A 121 8.56 -14.35 -5.62
CA ARG A 121 7.18 -14.10 -6.07
C ARG A 121 6.70 -12.68 -5.79
N ARG A 122 7.41 -11.93 -4.94
CA ARG A 122 7.01 -10.59 -4.51
C ARG A 122 6.81 -9.64 -5.69
N ALA A 123 7.72 -9.63 -6.65
CA ALA A 123 7.61 -8.75 -7.82
C ALA A 123 6.37 -9.04 -8.67
N ALA A 124 5.98 -10.31 -8.83
CA ALA A 124 4.77 -10.69 -9.56
C ALA A 124 3.50 -10.23 -8.82
N LEU A 125 3.51 -10.33 -7.49
CA LEU A 125 2.40 -9.89 -6.63
C LEU A 125 2.25 -8.36 -6.63
N GLU A 126 3.35 -7.61 -6.61
CA GLU A 126 3.32 -6.15 -6.72
C GLU A 126 2.82 -5.69 -8.09
N ALA A 127 3.24 -6.37 -9.17
CA ALA A 127 2.75 -6.10 -10.51
C ALA A 127 1.24 -6.34 -10.63
N ALA A 128 0.75 -7.47 -10.08
CA ALA A 128 -0.68 -7.79 -10.06
C ALA A 128 -1.49 -6.80 -9.19
N SER A 129 -0.95 -6.39 -8.05
CA SER A 129 -1.57 -5.38 -7.19
C SER A 129 -1.66 -4.03 -7.89
N SER A 130 -0.60 -3.60 -8.58
CA SER A 130 -0.57 -2.32 -9.29
C SER A 130 -1.62 -2.21 -10.41
N GLN A 131 -1.99 -3.33 -11.03
CA GLN A 131 -3.04 -3.37 -12.07
C GLN A 131 -4.45 -3.26 -11.48
N ASN A 132 -4.65 -3.72 -10.24
CA ASN A 132 -5.97 -3.81 -9.62
C ASN A 132 -6.22 -2.76 -8.52
N ASP A 133 -5.20 -1.99 -8.13
CA ASP A 133 -5.34 -0.99 -7.07
C ASP A 133 -6.05 0.28 -7.60
N PRO A 134 -7.23 0.63 -7.07
CA PRO A 134 -7.90 1.86 -7.44
C PRO A 134 -7.09 3.06 -6.93
N HIS A 135 -6.32 3.67 -7.82
CA HIS A 135 -5.52 4.85 -7.52
C HIS A 135 -6.17 6.11 -8.10
N LEU A 136 -5.94 7.23 -7.44
CA LEU A 136 -6.25 8.53 -8.01
C LEU A 136 -5.30 8.81 -9.18
N PRO A 137 -5.72 9.57 -10.21
CA PRO A 137 -4.82 9.99 -11.28
C PRO A 137 -3.57 10.65 -10.70
N MET A 138 -2.41 10.15 -11.12
CA MET A 138 -1.11 10.65 -10.67
C MET A 138 -0.55 11.64 -11.68
N LEU A 139 0.31 12.56 -11.23
CA LEU A 139 1.00 13.50 -12.11
C LEU A 139 2.15 12.78 -12.85
N GLU A 140 2.04 12.62 -14.17
CA GLU A 140 3.08 12.00 -15.00
C GLU A 140 4.08 13.04 -15.53
N GLU A 141 3.57 14.19 -15.97
CA GLU A 141 4.39 15.23 -16.58
C GLU A 141 3.93 16.62 -16.14
N PHE A 142 4.90 17.47 -15.79
CA PHE A 142 4.66 18.87 -15.44
C PHE A 142 5.57 19.77 -16.28
N LYS A 143 4.95 20.62 -17.11
CA LYS A 143 5.62 21.62 -17.93
C LYS A 143 5.14 23.01 -17.55
N TRP A 144 6.05 23.97 -17.52
CA TRP A 144 5.71 25.36 -17.25
C TRP A 144 6.52 26.31 -18.12
N ARG A 145 5.97 27.49 -18.36
CA ARG A 145 6.69 28.63 -18.94
C ARG A 145 6.17 29.93 -18.33
N VAL A 146 7.01 30.95 -18.34
CA VAL A 146 6.63 32.31 -17.92
C VAL A 146 6.35 33.12 -19.17
N ASP A 147 5.12 33.62 -19.26
CA ASP A 147 4.69 34.52 -20.31
C ASP A 147 4.66 35.95 -19.74
N VAL A 148 5.06 36.93 -20.55
CA VAL A 148 5.02 38.36 -20.19
C VAL A 148 4.17 39.06 -21.22
N SER A 149 2.97 39.49 -20.82
CA SER A 149 2.12 40.29 -21.70
C SER A 149 2.62 41.73 -21.73
N ILE A 150 2.89 42.24 -22.94
CA ILE A 150 3.32 43.63 -23.15
C ILE A 150 2.11 44.44 -23.65
N SER A 151 1.56 45.30 -22.80
CA SER A 151 0.55 46.27 -23.21
C SER A 151 1.21 47.53 -23.77
N THR A 152 0.87 47.90 -25.02
CA THR A 152 1.37 49.11 -25.70
C THR A 152 0.45 50.32 -25.55
N SER A 153 -0.69 50.20 -24.86
CA SER A 153 -1.63 51.31 -24.65
C SER A 153 -1.14 52.25 -23.54
N SER A 154 -1.32 53.55 -23.76
CA SER A 154 -0.72 54.66 -23.00
C SER A 154 -1.11 54.74 -21.52
N LEU A 155 -2.10 53.95 -21.07
CA LEU A 155 -2.68 54.11 -19.72
C LEU A 155 -1.98 53.27 -18.64
N ALA A 156 -1.23 52.23 -19.00
CA ALA A 156 -0.31 51.53 -18.09
C ALA A 156 0.58 50.59 -18.89
N ARG A 157 1.89 50.90 -19.00
CA ARG A 157 2.90 49.90 -19.40
C ARG A 157 3.08 48.90 -18.26
N ALA A 158 2.10 48.04 -18.05
CA ALA A 158 2.20 46.95 -17.10
C ALA A 158 2.77 45.73 -17.83
N LEU A 159 4.03 45.39 -17.54
CA LEU A 159 4.53 44.04 -17.78
C LEU A 159 3.86 43.15 -16.75
N GLN A 160 2.80 42.44 -17.14
CA GLN A 160 2.14 41.49 -16.25
C GLN A 160 2.67 40.09 -16.57
N PRO A 161 3.58 39.55 -15.74
CA PRO A 161 4.01 38.17 -15.88
C PRO A 161 2.90 37.22 -15.44
N SER A 162 2.77 36.10 -16.15
CA SER A 162 1.95 34.96 -15.76
C SER A 162 2.68 33.65 -16.05
N VAL A 163 2.29 32.59 -15.35
CA VAL A 163 2.89 31.27 -15.53
C VAL A 163 1.88 30.38 -16.24
N LEU A 164 2.20 29.93 -17.45
CA LEU A 164 1.39 28.90 -18.11
C LEU A 164 1.87 27.53 -17.64
N MET A 165 0.97 26.78 -17.02
CA MET A 165 1.23 25.42 -16.54
C MET A 165 0.51 24.38 -17.41
N GLN A 166 1.16 23.23 -17.57
CA GLN A 166 0.61 22.08 -18.27
C GLN A 166 0.91 20.81 -17.47
N LEU A 167 -0.14 20.04 -17.19
CA LEU A 167 -0.11 18.78 -16.47
C LEU A 167 -0.57 17.67 -17.41
N LYS A 168 0.14 16.54 -17.38
CA LYS A 168 -0.33 15.25 -17.90
C LYS A 168 -0.56 14.32 -16.73
N LEU A 169 -1.75 13.77 -16.60
CA LEU A 169 -2.11 12.81 -15.56
C LEU A 169 -2.09 11.37 -16.10
N SER A 170 -2.02 10.39 -15.21
CA SER A 170 -1.96 8.95 -15.55
C SER A 170 -3.25 8.40 -16.17
N ASP A 171 -4.37 9.11 -16.02
CA ASP A 171 -5.63 8.81 -16.70
C ASP A 171 -5.66 9.31 -18.16
N GLY A 172 -4.54 9.87 -18.64
CA GLY A 172 -4.41 10.45 -19.97
C GLY A 172 -4.99 11.86 -20.10
N SER A 173 -5.52 12.44 -19.02
CA SER A 173 -6.02 13.81 -19.05
C SER A 173 -4.88 14.83 -19.10
N PHE A 174 -5.13 15.90 -19.86
CA PHE A 174 -4.21 17.02 -20.01
C PHE A 174 -4.88 18.29 -19.52
N GLN A 175 -4.26 18.97 -18.56
CA GLN A 175 -4.75 20.23 -18.04
C GLN A 175 -3.76 21.33 -18.35
N ARG A 176 -4.23 22.41 -18.95
CA ARG A 176 -3.43 23.59 -19.25
C ARG A 176 -4.15 24.82 -18.74
N PHE A 177 -3.48 25.60 -17.90
CA PHE A 177 -4.06 26.79 -17.30
C PHE A 177 -3.00 27.84 -17.00
N GLU A 178 -3.44 29.10 -16.98
CA GLU A 178 -2.62 30.25 -16.64
C GLU A 178 -2.72 30.53 -15.14
N VAL A 179 -1.58 30.78 -14.51
CA VAL A 179 -1.45 31.04 -13.08
C VAL A 179 -0.87 32.43 -12.88
N PRO A 180 -1.65 33.38 -12.34
CA PRO A 180 -1.14 34.68 -11.91
C PRO A 180 -0.06 34.52 -10.83
N VAL A 181 0.88 35.47 -10.77
CA VAL A 181 2.00 35.41 -9.81
C VAL A 181 1.53 35.25 -8.35
N SER A 182 0.44 35.91 -7.95
CA SER A 182 -0.13 35.77 -6.60
C SER A 182 -0.54 34.33 -6.29
N LYS A 183 -1.24 33.66 -7.21
CA LYS A 183 -1.65 32.25 -7.09
C LYS A 183 -0.48 31.28 -7.17
N PHE A 184 0.55 31.61 -7.94
CA PHE A 184 1.78 30.84 -7.96
C PHE A 184 2.47 30.85 -6.59
N GLN A 185 2.54 32.00 -5.92
CA GLN A 185 3.14 32.09 -4.58
C GLN A 185 2.32 31.33 -3.53
N GLU A 186 0.98 31.39 -3.61
CA GLU A 186 0.09 30.59 -2.77
C GLU A 186 0.32 29.09 -2.97
N LEU A 187 0.37 28.63 -4.22
CA LEU A 187 0.68 27.24 -4.56
C LEU A 187 2.05 26.81 -4.00
N ARG A 188 3.08 27.64 -4.18
CA ARG A 188 4.44 27.38 -3.66
C ARG A 188 4.44 27.21 -2.14
N TYR A 189 3.73 28.09 -1.43
CA TYR A 189 3.61 28.01 0.03
C TYR A 189 2.89 26.73 0.46
N ASN A 190 1.74 26.42 -0.15
CA ASN A 190 0.95 25.24 0.19
C ASN A 190 1.70 23.93 -0.09
N VAL A 191 2.42 23.85 -1.22
CA VAL A 191 3.27 22.69 -1.52
C VAL A 191 4.38 22.56 -0.48
N ALA A 192 5.06 23.65 -0.11
CA ALA A 192 6.08 23.61 0.92
C ALA A 192 5.52 23.20 2.30
N LEU A 193 4.31 23.64 2.64
CA LEU A 193 3.61 23.26 3.86
C LEU A 193 3.30 21.76 3.87
N ILE A 194 2.72 21.23 2.80
CA ILE A 194 2.43 19.79 2.67
C ILE A 194 3.72 18.97 2.75
N LEU A 195 4.78 19.37 2.06
CA LEU A 195 6.08 18.68 2.13
C LEU A 195 6.66 18.70 3.54
N LYS A 196 6.51 19.81 4.27
CA LYS A 196 6.92 19.89 5.67
C LYS A 196 6.07 18.96 6.54
N GLU A 197 4.76 18.94 6.37
CA GLU A 197 3.87 18.05 7.11
C GLU A 197 4.15 16.57 6.83
N MET A 198 4.41 16.21 5.57
CA MET A 198 4.83 14.86 5.18
C MET A 198 6.15 14.45 5.86
N ASN A 199 7.15 15.33 5.84
CA ASN A 199 8.44 15.12 6.50
C ASN A 199 8.31 15.08 8.04
N ASP A 200 7.44 15.91 8.61
CA ASP A 200 7.15 15.87 10.04
C ASP A 200 6.42 14.58 10.41
N LEU A 201 5.52 14.07 9.56
CA LEU A 201 4.83 12.79 9.75
C LEU A 201 5.81 11.61 9.67
N GLU A 202 6.72 11.64 8.70
CA GLU A 202 7.83 10.68 8.58
C GLU A 202 8.70 10.68 9.86
N LYS A 203 8.97 11.86 10.43
CA LYS A 203 9.81 12.02 11.64
C LYS A 203 9.10 11.72 12.97
N ARG A 204 7.80 12.02 13.07
CA ARG A 204 7.06 12.01 14.34
C ARG A 204 6.73 10.61 14.82
N SER A 205 6.64 9.60 13.95
CA SER A 205 6.26 8.24 14.35
C SER A 205 6.32 7.29 13.15
N ILE A 206 6.71 6.02 13.37
CA ILE A 206 6.54 4.84 12.49
C ILE A 206 7.71 4.47 11.54
N LEU A 207 8.52 5.41 11.02
CA LEU A 207 9.57 5.11 10.01
C LEU A 207 11.00 5.51 10.42
N LYS A 208 11.34 5.45 11.72
CA LYS A 208 12.73 5.69 12.14
C LYS A 208 13.63 4.51 11.73
N ILE A 209 14.30 4.69 10.59
CA ILE A 209 15.50 3.97 10.18
C ILE A 209 16.58 4.30 11.22
N GLN A 210 17.04 3.30 11.98
CA GLN A 210 18.38 3.34 12.55
C GLN A 210 19.31 2.79 11.47
N ASP A 211 20.31 3.61 11.10
CA ASP A 211 21.43 3.24 10.23
C ASP A 211 22.21 2.04 10.79
#